data_AF-V7F9D0-F1
#
_entry.id   AF-V7F9D0-F1
#
_cell.length_a   1.000
_cell.length_b   1.000
_cell.length_c   1.000
_cell.angle_alpha   90.00
_cell.angle_beta   90.00
_cell.angle_gamma   90.00
#
_symmetry.space_group_name_H-M   'P 1'
#
loop_
_entity.id
_entity.type
_entity.pdbx_description
1 polymer ?
#
loop_
_entity_poly.entity_id
_entity_poly.type
_entity_poly.pdbx_seq_one_letter_code
_entity_poly.pdbx_strand_id
1 'polypeptide(L)'
;MITRAGAKARRVGLKVTFEKAAAQALPFRDAEFDVVTTTLMLHHLSADGRNQMAHEIHRVLKPSGRVLAVDFMQAPQDGGFIDRFHHHGVSTVDDIITEFRDSGLNIVASGAVGTKNLQFVLATAAADVARIRDRFVALGTEEPSGPARPAAMSHLHIIGLVLGIVALIAMHAGAPWWLSWRGLSDASNPISYTVIALVALFVIFKIGLLGGLHRWSRGRRQR
;
A
#
# COMPACT_ATOMS: atom_id res chain seq x y z
N MET A 1 -1.48 -21.29 12.87
CA MET A 1 -1.69 -21.24 11.40
C MET A 1 -1.28 -22.54 10.71
N ILE A 2 -0.08 -23.07 10.94
CA ILE A 2 0.42 -24.33 10.32
C ILE A 2 -0.55 -25.52 10.46
N THR A 3 -1.09 -25.78 11.66
CA THR A 3 -2.07 -26.87 11.87
C THR A 3 -3.28 -26.78 10.94
N ARG A 4 -3.82 -25.58 10.73
CA ARG A 4 -4.96 -25.33 9.82
C ARG A 4 -4.56 -25.54 8.37
N ALA A 5 -3.38 -25.06 7.97
CA ALA A 5 -2.85 -25.24 6.61
C ALA A 5 -2.61 -26.72 6.29
N GLY A 6 -2.02 -27.47 7.23
CA GLY A 6 -1.83 -28.92 7.11
C GLY A 6 -3.15 -29.67 6.98
N ALA A 7 -4.18 -29.31 7.76
CA ALA A 7 -5.51 -29.88 7.61
C ALA A 7 -6.16 -29.55 6.26
N LYS A 8 -5.90 -28.35 5.69
CA LYS A 8 -6.36 -27.99 4.35
C LYS A 8 -5.66 -28.84 3.28
N ALA A 9 -4.34 -28.99 3.33
CA ALA A 9 -3.57 -29.78 2.37
C ALA A 9 -3.98 -31.26 2.39
N ARG A 10 -4.12 -31.87 3.58
CA ARG A 10 -4.56 -33.28 3.72
C ARG A 10 -5.94 -33.53 3.14
N ARG A 11 -6.90 -32.61 3.32
CA ARG A 11 -8.26 -32.74 2.78
C ARG A 11 -8.30 -32.85 1.26
N VAL A 12 -7.31 -32.29 0.57
CA VAL A 12 -7.23 -32.30 -0.90
C VAL A 12 -6.08 -33.19 -1.41
N GLY A 13 -5.47 -34.02 -0.56
CA GLY A 13 -4.43 -34.97 -0.95
C GLY A 13 -3.11 -34.36 -1.40
N LEU A 14 -2.82 -33.10 -1.05
CA LEU A 14 -1.56 -32.43 -1.45
C LEU A 14 -0.40 -32.83 -0.53
N LYS A 15 0.73 -33.20 -1.13
CA LYS A 15 1.99 -33.45 -0.42
C LYS A 15 2.73 -32.13 -0.18
N VAL A 16 2.50 -31.53 0.99
CA VAL A 16 3.10 -30.26 1.41
C VAL A 16 3.75 -30.41 2.78
N THR A 17 5.01 -29.97 2.91
CA THR A 17 5.71 -29.87 4.19
C THR A 17 5.57 -28.44 4.72
N PHE A 18 5.29 -28.29 6.02
CA PHE A 18 5.18 -27.00 6.67
C PHE A 18 6.23 -26.87 7.76
N GLU A 19 7.08 -25.86 7.64
CA GLU A 19 8.13 -25.56 8.62
C GLU A 19 7.83 -24.25 9.35
N LYS A 20 8.12 -24.21 10.66
CA LYS A 20 8.04 -22.99 11.46
C LYS A 20 9.44 -22.40 11.58
N ALA A 21 9.72 -21.38 10.79
CA ALA A 21 11.00 -20.69 10.79
C ALA A 21 10.83 -19.17 10.61
N ALA A 22 11.86 -18.42 10.99
CA ALA A 22 11.99 -17.02 10.63
C ALA A 22 12.48 -16.92 9.18
N ALA A 23 11.97 -15.96 8.42
CA ALA A 23 12.38 -15.78 7.02
C ALA A 23 13.85 -15.31 6.90
N GLN A 24 14.39 -14.73 7.97
CA GLN A 24 15.78 -14.30 8.12
C GLN A 24 16.76 -15.44 8.45
N ALA A 25 16.26 -16.64 8.76
CA ALA A 25 17.08 -17.79 9.14
C ALA A 25 16.33 -19.09 8.77
N LEU A 26 16.46 -19.50 7.51
CA LEU A 26 15.77 -20.65 6.95
C LEU A 26 16.51 -21.96 7.30
N PRO A 27 15.82 -22.99 7.82
CA PRO A 27 16.42 -24.27 8.21
C PRO A 27 16.61 -25.21 7.00
N PHE A 28 17.04 -24.65 5.87
CA PHE A 28 17.22 -25.35 4.60
C PHE A 28 18.68 -25.30 4.18
N ARG A 29 19.13 -26.29 3.42
CA ARG A 29 20.50 -26.32 2.90
C ARG A 29 20.66 -25.33 1.75
N ASP A 30 21.91 -25.01 1.46
CA ASP A 30 22.26 -24.23 0.29
C ASP A 30 21.81 -24.95 -0.99
N ALA A 31 21.37 -24.18 -1.98
CA ALA A 31 20.95 -24.69 -3.29
C ALA A 31 19.93 -25.86 -3.19
N GLU A 32 18.92 -25.71 -2.36
CA GLU A 32 17.86 -26.71 -2.17
C GLU A 32 16.71 -26.55 -3.16
N PHE A 33 16.28 -25.31 -3.41
CA PHE A 33 15.05 -25.01 -4.14
C PHE A 33 15.30 -24.45 -5.54
N ASP A 34 14.48 -24.87 -6.49
CA ASP A 34 14.44 -24.28 -7.84
C ASP A 34 13.64 -22.97 -7.86
N VAL A 35 12.64 -22.86 -6.99
CA VAL A 35 11.72 -21.70 -6.94
C VAL A 35 11.43 -21.35 -5.49
N VAL A 36 11.51 -20.06 -5.17
CA VAL A 36 11.04 -19.48 -3.92
C VAL A 36 9.92 -18.48 -4.22
N THR A 37 8.91 -18.41 -3.36
CA THR A 37 7.83 -17.42 -3.49
C THR A 37 7.57 -16.75 -2.16
N THR A 38 7.40 -15.43 -2.16
CA THR A 38 6.89 -14.68 -1.01
C THR A 38 5.62 -13.96 -1.44
N THR A 39 4.59 -13.98 -0.60
CA THR A 39 3.31 -13.37 -0.93
C THR A 39 2.70 -12.76 0.32
N LEU A 40 2.47 -11.44 0.30
CA LEU A 40 1.85 -10.67 1.39
C LEU A 40 2.56 -10.89 2.74
N MET A 41 3.88 -10.80 2.75
CA MET A 41 4.71 -11.07 3.93
C MET A 41 5.80 -10.02 4.15
N LEU A 42 6.35 -9.45 3.08
CA LEU A 42 7.48 -8.51 3.12
C LEU A 42 7.15 -7.24 3.89
N HIS A 43 5.90 -6.76 3.80
CA HIS A 43 5.44 -5.58 4.55
C HIS A 43 5.40 -5.79 6.07
N HIS A 44 5.59 -7.02 6.58
CA HIS A 44 5.76 -7.30 8.00
C HIS A 44 7.21 -7.22 8.47
N LEU A 45 8.17 -7.15 7.54
CA LEU A 45 9.59 -7.11 7.84
C LEU A 45 10.10 -5.67 7.84
N SER A 46 11.01 -5.36 8.79
CA SER A 46 11.86 -4.17 8.68
C SER A 46 12.78 -4.28 7.47
N ALA A 47 13.39 -3.17 7.05
CA ALA A 47 14.37 -3.17 5.96
C ALA A 47 15.51 -4.18 6.21
N ASP A 48 16.10 -4.18 7.42
CA ASP A 48 17.12 -5.16 7.81
C ASP A 48 16.60 -6.61 7.73
N GLY A 49 15.34 -6.83 8.12
CA GLY A 49 14.69 -8.13 8.02
C GLY A 49 14.51 -8.58 6.57
N ARG A 50 14.17 -7.67 5.66
CA ARG A 50 14.08 -7.96 4.21
C ARG A 50 15.44 -8.26 3.61
N ASN A 51 16.48 -7.51 3.99
CA ASN A 51 17.85 -7.78 3.57
C ASN A 51 18.33 -9.17 4.01
N GLN A 52 18.16 -9.51 5.29
CA GLN A 52 18.51 -10.84 5.81
C GLN A 52 17.73 -11.97 5.11
N MET A 53 16.43 -11.75 4.89
CA MET A 53 15.60 -12.68 4.13
C MET A 53 16.09 -12.83 2.69
N ALA A 54 16.47 -11.74 2.01
CA ALA A 54 16.96 -11.79 0.63
C ALA A 54 18.24 -12.64 0.53
N HIS A 55 19.17 -12.49 1.47
CA HIS A 55 20.35 -13.37 1.55
C HIS A 55 19.98 -14.84 1.77
N GLU A 56 19.02 -15.14 2.65
CA GLU A 56 18.56 -16.50 2.85
C GLU A 56 17.88 -17.07 1.60
N ILE A 57 17.07 -16.27 0.89
CA ILE A 57 16.47 -16.66 -0.39
C ILE A 57 17.55 -16.99 -1.42
N HIS A 58 18.56 -16.14 -1.57
CA HIS A 58 19.67 -16.38 -2.48
C HIS A 58 20.43 -17.68 -2.12
N ARG A 59 20.71 -17.89 -0.83
CA ARG A 59 21.42 -19.07 -0.33
C ARG A 59 20.69 -20.38 -0.62
N VAL A 60 19.37 -20.44 -0.36
CA VAL A 60 18.59 -21.67 -0.52
C VAL A 60 18.21 -21.94 -1.98
N LEU A 61 18.31 -20.94 -2.87
CA LEU A 61 18.08 -21.12 -4.30
C LEU A 61 19.27 -21.84 -4.96
N LYS A 62 18.96 -22.76 -5.87
CA LYS A 62 19.97 -23.32 -6.78
C LYS A 62 20.53 -22.22 -7.70
N PRO A 63 21.71 -22.40 -8.31
CA PRO A 63 22.31 -21.41 -9.21
C PRO A 63 21.44 -20.97 -10.40
N SER A 64 20.46 -21.79 -10.82
CA SER A 64 19.48 -21.44 -11.86
C SER A 64 18.08 -21.18 -11.31
N GLY A 65 17.97 -21.02 -9.99
CA GLY A 65 16.73 -20.83 -9.27
C GLY A 65 16.18 -19.41 -9.40
N ARG A 66 14.90 -19.25 -9.05
CA ARG A 66 14.20 -17.98 -9.14
C ARG A 66 13.33 -17.70 -7.94
N VAL A 67 13.13 -16.42 -7.65
CA VAL A 67 12.20 -15.94 -6.63
C VAL A 67 11.14 -15.05 -7.25
N LEU A 68 9.89 -15.25 -6.87
CA LEU A 68 8.78 -14.34 -7.12
C LEU A 68 8.28 -13.77 -5.80
N ALA A 69 8.49 -12.47 -5.60
CA ALA A 69 7.90 -11.71 -4.51
C ALA A 69 6.65 -10.98 -5.00
N VAL A 70 5.55 -11.08 -4.26
CA VAL A 70 4.31 -10.33 -4.52
C VAL A 70 3.85 -9.69 -3.22
N ASP A 71 3.79 -8.36 -3.19
CA ASP A 71 3.44 -7.65 -1.97
C ASP A 71 2.81 -6.28 -2.21
N PHE A 72 2.28 -5.68 -1.13
CA PHE A 72 1.87 -4.29 -1.12
C PHE A 72 3.12 -3.41 -1.16
N MET A 73 3.33 -2.76 -2.29
CA MET A 73 4.46 -1.85 -2.48
C MET A 73 3.94 -0.57 -3.11
N GLN A 74 4.37 0.57 -2.59
CA GLN A 74 4.05 1.84 -3.22
C GLN A 74 4.72 1.91 -4.59
N ALA A 75 3.96 2.34 -5.60
CA ALA A 75 4.54 2.69 -6.88
C ALA A 75 5.28 4.04 -6.73
N PRO A 76 6.38 4.28 -7.48
CA PRO A 76 7.19 5.50 -7.36
C PRO A 76 6.43 6.83 -7.56
N GLN A 77 5.18 6.79 -8.03
CA GLN A 77 4.39 7.94 -8.48
C GLN A 77 3.35 8.41 -7.46
N ASP A 78 3.16 7.70 -6.34
CA ASP A 78 2.06 7.96 -5.38
C ASP A 78 2.45 8.95 -4.25
N GLY A 79 3.62 9.60 -4.34
CA GLY A 79 4.20 10.41 -3.27
C GLY A 79 3.61 11.82 -3.12
N GLY A 80 2.53 11.95 -2.36
CA GLY A 80 2.10 13.24 -1.80
C GLY A 80 2.97 13.69 -0.63
N PHE A 81 3.00 15.00 -0.34
CA PHE A 81 3.84 15.61 0.72
C PHE A 81 3.65 15.01 2.13
N ILE A 82 2.52 14.33 2.36
CA ILE A 82 2.15 13.69 3.64
C ILE A 82 2.83 12.31 3.80
N ASP A 83 3.16 11.62 2.71
CA ASP A 83 3.71 10.25 2.74
C ASP A 83 5.13 10.20 3.34
N ARG A 84 5.87 11.30 3.18
CA ARG A 84 7.21 11.51 3.75
C ARG A 84 7.22 11.66 5.28
N PHE A 85 6.06 11.82 5.91
CA PHE A 85 5.93 11.89 7.36
C PHE A 85 5.40 10.57 7.97
N HIS A 86 5.09 9.55 7.16
CA HIS A 86 4.55 8.26 7.60
C HIS A 86 5.53 7.10 7.32
N HIS A 87 6.77 7.22 7.81
CA HIS A 87 7.80 6.16 7.75
C HIS A 87 7.53 5.01 8.75
N HIS A 88 6.41 4.30 8.58
CA HIS A 88 6.16 3.02 9.27
C HIS A 88 5.80 1.94 8.25
N GLY A 89 6.83 1.19 7.81
CA GLY A 89 6.67 -0.12 7.17
C GLY A 89 6.28 -0.16 5.70
N VAL A 90 6.18 0.99 5.02
CA VAL A 90 5.85 0.99 3.58
C VAL A 90 7.13 0.83 2.76
N SER A 91 7.33 -0.36 2.21
CA SER A 91 8.38 -0.65 1.23
C SER A 91 7.94 -0.24 -0.17
N THR A 92 8.82 0.39 -0.93
CA THR A 92 8.63 0.63 -2.37
C THR A 92 9.10 -0.59 -3.16
N VAL A 93 8.74 -0.65 -4.45
CA VAL A 93 9.26 -1.68 -5.36
C VAL A 93 10.78 -1.58 -5.49
N ASP A 94 11.31 -0.35 -5.49
CA ASP A 94 12.74 -0.08 -5.64
C ASP A 94 13.54 -0.55 -4.42
N ASP A 95 12.97 -0.48 -3.22
CA ASP A 95 13.57 -1.04 -2.01
C ASP A 95 13.77 -2.55 -2.16
N ILE A 96 12.72 -3.28 -2.56
CA ILE A 96 12.77 -4.73 -2.75
C ILE A 96 13.77 -5.12 -3.85
N ILE A 97 13.80 -4.34 -4.94
CA ILE A 97 14.78 -4.53 -6.02
C ILE A 97 16.21 -4.37 -5.50
N THR A 98 16.46 -3.36 -4.67
CA THR A 98 17.77 -3.08 -4.10
C THR A 98 18.19 -4.21 -3.16
N GLU A 99 17.32 -4.60 -2.24
CA GLU A 99 17.54 -5.68 -1.28
C GLU A 99 17.84 -7.03 -1.98
N PHE A 100 17.15 -7.31 -3.10
CA PHE A 100 17.43 -8.50 -3.91
C PHE A 100 18.79 -8.42 -4.61
N ARG A 101 19.14 -7.27 -5.20
CA ARG A 101 20.45 -7.08 -5.83
C ARG A 101 21.59 -7.23 -4.84
N ASP A 102 21.47 -6.62 -3.67
CA ASP A 102 22.49 -6.66 -2.61
C ASP A 102 22.71 -8.09 -2.10
N SER A 103 21.69 -8.95 -2.18
CA SER A 103 21.81 -10.37 -1.85
C SER A 103 22.51 -11.24 -2.91
N GLY A 104 22.75 -10.72 -4.12
CA GLY A 104 23.29 -11.46 -5.26
C GLY A 104 22.25 -11.93 -6.29
N LEU A 105 20.98 -11.56 -6.13
CA LEU A 105 19.93 -11.90 -7.09
C LEU A 105 19.88 -10.89 -8.26
N ASN A 106 19.68 -11.42 -9.46
CA ASN A 106 19.51 -10.62 -10.67
C ASN A 106 18.02 -10.42 -10.97
N ILE A 107 17.61 -9.15 -11.12
CA ILE A 107 16.20 -8.82 -11.41
C ILE A 107 15.86 -9.19 -12.85
N VAL A 108 14.77 -9.95 -13.02
CA VAL A 108 14.23 -10.36 -14.32
C VAL A 108 13.11 -9.42 -14.76
N ALA A 109 12.17 -9.13 -13.86
CA ALA A 109 11.01 -8.28 -14.13
C ALA A 109 10.42 -7.72 -12.82
N SER A 110 9.71 -6.60 -12.91
CA SER A 110 8.86 -6.10 -11.83
C SER A 110 7.66 -5.36 -12.42
N GLY A 111 6.59 -5.20 -11.64
CA GLY A 111 5.44 -4.42 -12.08
C GLY A 111 4.19 -4.64 -11.24
N ALA A 112 3.10 -3.98 -11.66
CA ALA A 112 1.83 -4.08 -10.98
C ALA A 112 1.12 -5.39 -11.30
N VAL A 113 0.45 -5.97 -10.30
CA VAL A 113 -0.40 -7.17 -10.45
C VAL A 113 -1.85 -6.79 -10.82
N GLY A 114 -2.14 -5.50 -10.97
CA GLY A 114 -3.44 -5.00 -11.47
C GLY A 114 -4.51 -4.75 -10.39
N THR A 115 -4.23 -5.00 -9.10
CA THR A 115 -5.17 -4.68 -8.02
C THR A 115 -4.45 -4.13 -6.77
N LYS A 116 -5.08 -3.20 -6.04
CA LYS A 116 -4.74 -2.79 -4.66
C LYS A 116 -3.23 -2.62 -4.36
N ASN A 117 -2.53 -1.77 -5.11
CA ASN A 117 -1.09 -1.49 -4.95
C ASN A 117 -0.21 -2.75 -4.80
N LEU A 118 -0.67 -3.89 -5.34
CA LEU A 118 0.12 -5.11 -5.38
C LEU A 118 1.11 -5.02 -6.52
N GLN A 119 2.37 -5.23 -6.16
CA GLN A 119 3.49 -5.24 -7.08
C GLN A 119 4.18 -6.59 -6.99
N PHE A 120 4.81 -7.00 -8.08
CA PHE A 120 5.66 -8.17 -8.11
C PHE A 120 7.10 -7.79 -8.44
N VAL A 121 8.03 -8.57 -7.90
CA VAL A 121 9.44 -8.57 -8.28
C VAL A 121 9.85 -10.01 -8.55
N LEU A 122 10.29 -10.28 -9.76
CA LEU A 122 10.83 -11.56 -10.21
C LEU A 122 12.35 -11.42 -10.32
N ALA A 123 13.09 -12.29 -9.65
CA ALA A 123 14.55 -12.31 -9.68
C ALA A 123 15.10 -13.75 -9.77
N THR A 124 16.38 -13.88 -10.09
CA THR A 124 17.05 -15.16 -10.26
C THR A 124 18.45 -15.17 -9.69
N ALA A 125 18.92 -16.33 -9.21
CA ALA A 125 20.32 -16.55 -8.87
C ALA A 125 21.20 -16.80 -10.12
N ALA A 126 20.59 -16.96 -11.30
CA ALA A 126 21.31 -17.18 -12.54
C ALA A 126 22.02 -15.91 -13.02
N ALA A 127 23.25 -16.06 -13.50
CA ALA A 127 23.98 -14.98 -14.15
C ALA A 127 23.38 -14.58 -15.52
N ASP A 128 22.77 -15.53 -16.24
CA ASP A 128 22.17 -15.30 -17.56
C ASP A 128 20.65 -15.00 -17.45
N VAL A 129 20.35 -13.74 -17.17
CA VAL A 129 18.97 -13.22 -17.06
C VAL A 129 18.23 -13.26 -18.40
N ALA A 130 18.93 -13.08 -19.53
CA ALA A 130 18.33 -12.97 -20.85
C ALA A 130 17.57 -14.26 -21.21
N ARG A 131 18.22 -15.42 -20.99
CA ARG A 131 17.62 -16.74 -21.21
C ARG A 131 16.34 -16.98 -20.40
N ILE A 132 16.26 -16.43 -19.18
CA ILE A 132 15.07 -16.57 -18.32
C ILE A 132 13.96 -15.64 -18.82
N ARG A 133 14.29 -14.38 -19.13
CA ARG A 133 13.33 -13.40 -19.63
C ARG A 133 12.65 -13.89 -20.91
N ASP A 134 13.39 -14.46 -21.85
CA ASP A 134 12.85 -14.92 -23.14
C ASP A 134 11.81 -16.04 -22.95
N ARG A 135 11.99 -16.92 -21.96
CA ARG A 135 10.99 -17.93 -21.59
C ARG A 135 9.72 -17.33 -20.99
N PHE A 136 9.83 -16.22 -20.25
CA PHE A 136 8.67 -15.54 -19.66
C PHE A 136 7.88 -14.75 -20.70
N VAL A 137 8.56 -14.03 -21.60
CA VAL A 137 7.90 -13.31 -22.70
C VAL A 137 7.17 -14.28 -23.63
N ALA A 138 7.75 -15.45 -23.90
CA ALA A 138 7.09 -16.50 -24.68
C ALA A 138 5.79 -17.04 -24.04
N LEU A 139 5.65 -16.95 -22.70
CA LEU A 139 4.44 -17.33 -21.96
C LEU A 139 3.43 -16.18 -21.82
N GLY A 140 3.83 -14.94 -22.10
CA GLY A 140 3.06 -13.71 -21.86
C GLY A 140 2.64 -12.95 -23.12
N THR A 141 2.52 -13.61 -24.28
CA THR A 141 2.07 -12.97 -25.54
C THR A 141 0.58 -12.59 -25.55
N GLU A 142 -0.17 -12.87 -24.49
CA GLU A 142 -1.44 -12.20 -24.26
C GLU A 142 -1.18 -10.97 -23.38
N GLU A 143 -1.14 -9.80 -24.02
CA GLU A 143 -1.34 -8.55 -23.30
C GLU A 143 -2.59 -8.69 -22.42
N PRO A 144 -2.53 -8.33 -21.13
CA PRO A 144 -3.72 -8.27 -20.32
C PRO A 144 -4.60 -7.15 -20.90
N SER A 145 -5.61 -7.54 -21.68
CA SER A 145 -6.75 -6.72 -22.09
C SER A 145 -7.68 -6.43 -20.90
N GLY A 146 -7.08 -6.06 -19.76
CA GLY A 146 -7.80 -5.51 -18.63
C GLY A 146 -8.31 -4.12 -19.01
N PRO A 147 -9.51 -3.73 -18.55
CA PRO A 147 -10.01 -2.39 -18.83
C PRO A 147 -8.98 -1.37 -18.35
N ALA A 148 -8.70 -0.38 -19.20
CA ALA A 148 -7.87 0.76 -18.86
C ALA A 148 -8.23 1.25 -17.46
N ARG A 149 -7.22 1.56 -16.62
CA ARG A 149 -7.41 2.16 -15.29
C ARG A 149 -8.57 3.16 -15.40
N PRO A 150 -9.64 3.06 -14.60
CA PRO A 150 -10.58 4.18 -14.52
C PRO A 150 -9.71 5.39 -14.18
N ALA A 151 -9.74 6.40 -15.06
CA ALA A 151 -8.87 7.56 -14.95
C ALA A 151 -8.88 8.01 -13.50
N ALA A 152 -7.68 8.10 -12.89
CA ALA A 152 -7.53 8.63 -11.54
C ALA A 152 -8.42 9.87 -11.47
N MET A 153 -9.42 9.83 -10.59
CA MET A 153 -10.48 10.83 -10.56
C MET A 153 -9.79 12.19 -10.47
N SER A 154 -9.77 12.92 -11.60
CA SER A 154 -8.94 14.11 -11.74
C SER A 154 -9.21 15.02 -10.56
N HIS A 155 -8.18 15.65 -9.97
CA HIS A 155 -8.36 16.57 -8.84
C HIS A 155 -9.49 17.60 -9.08
N LEU A 156 -9.77 17.93 -10.35
CA LEU A 156 -10.93 18.69 -10.81
C LEU A 156 -12.32 18.15 -10.40
N HIS A 157 -12.53 16.83 -10.35
CA HIS A 157 -13.80 16.24 -9.89
C HIS A 157 -13.98 16.36 -8.38
N ILE A 158 -12.89 16.23 -7.61
CA ILE A 158 -12.93 16.44 -6.15
C ILE A 158 -13.17 17.92 -5.85
N ILE A 159 -12.50 18.82 -6.56
CA ILE A 159 -12.72 20.27 -6.46
C ILE A 159 -14.17 20.61 -6.85
N GLY A 160 -14.69 20.04 -7.93
CA GLY A 160 -16.08 20.23 -8.36
C GLY A 160 -17.10 19.73 -7.34
N LEU A 161 -16.86 18.58 -6.71
CA LEU A 161 -17.71 18.05 -5.63
C LEU A 161 -17.71 18.97 -4.41
N VAL A 162 -16.52 19.45 -4.00
CA VAL A 162 -16.39 20.37 -2.87
C VAL A 162 -17.07 21.71 -3.16
N LEU A 163 -16.86 22.28 -4.35
CA LEU A 163 -17.53 23.51 -4.79
C LEU A 163 -19.05 23.34 -4.88
N GLY A 164 -19.52 22.18 -5.34
CA GLY A 164 -20.94 21.84 -5.39
C GLY A 164 -21.57 21.76 -4.00
N ILE A 165 -20.89 21.14 -3.03
CA ILE A 165 -21.35 21.08 -1.63
C ILE A 165 -21.38 22.47 -1.00
N VAL A 166 -20.37 23.31 -1.25
CA VAL A 166 -20.33 24.70 -0.76
C VAL A 166 -21.46 25.55 -1.37
N ALA A 167 -21.72 25.40 -2.68
CA ALA A 167 -22.82 26.08 -3.36
C ALA A 167 -24.19 25.62 -2.83
N LEU A 168 -24.35 24.32 -2.56
CA LEU A 168 -25.58 23.77 -2.00
C LEU A 168 -25.84 24.30 -0.58
N ILE A 169 -24.80 24.39 0.25
CA ILE A 169 -24.86 25.00 1.59
C ILE A 169 -25.24 26.49 1.50
N ALA A 170 -24.66 27.23 0.55
CA ALA A 170 -24.98 28.64 0.33
C ALA A 170 -26.42 28.85 -0.16
N MET A 171 -26.92 27.96 -1.02
CA MET A 171 -28.31 27.96 -1.49
C MET A 171 -29.30 27.60 -0.37
N HIS A 172 -28.98 26.61 0.48
CA HIS A 172 -29.84 26.24 1.62
C HIS A 172 -29.84 27.30 2.73
N ALA A 173 -28.74 28.06 2.87
CA ALA A 173 -28.65 29.21 3.76
C ALA A 173 -29.37 30.47 3.22
N GLY A 174 -30.04 30.39 2.06
CA GLY A 174 -30.92 31.43 1.55
C GLY A 174 -30.24 32.68 1.00
N ALA A 175 -28.95 32.63 0.66
CA ALA A 175 -28.22 33.80 0.19
C ALA A 175 -28.03 33.80 -1.35
N PRO A 176 -28.74 34.66 -2.11
CA PRO A 176 -28.37 34.92 -3.48
C PRO A 176 -27.04 35.70 -3.51
N TRP A 177 -26.10 35.20 -4.32
CA TRP A 177 -24.68 35.57 -4.40
C TRP A 177 -24.35 37.03 -4.74
N TRP A 178 -25.36 37.87 -4.97
CA TRP A 178 -25.21 39.30 -5.29
C TRP A 178 -25.60 40.29 -4.17
N LEU A 179 -26.11 39.84 -3.00
CA LEU A 179 -26.63 40.75 -1.96
C LEU A 179 -25.78 40.95 -0.69
N SER A 180 -24.59 40.35 -0.58
CA SER A 180 -23.95 40.17 0.74
C SER A 180 -22.83 41.15 1.16
N TRP A 181 -22.63 42.31 0.52
CA TRP A 181 -21.60 43.25 1.01
C TRP A 181 -22.09 44.31 2.02
N ARG A 182 -23.41 44.48 2.21
CA ARG A 182 -23.96 45.53 3.12
C ARG A 182 -24.53 45.03 4.46
N GLY A 183 -24.74 43.73 4.64
CA GLY A 183 -25.44 43.19 5.82
C GLY A 183 -24.54 42.64 6.95
N LEU A 184 -23.24 42.49 6.72
CA LEU A 184 -22.31 41.86 7.68
C LEU A 184 -21.81 42.80 8.79
N SER A 185 -22.21 44.07 8.79
CA SER A 185 -21.84 45.05 9.83
C SER A 185 -22.98 45.45 10.77
N ASP A 186 -24.17 44.84 10.65
CA ASP A 186 -25.32 45.16 11.51
C ASP A 186 -25.48 44.12 12.63
N ALA A 187 -25.15 44.55 13.85
CA ALA A 187 -25.17 43.74 15.07
C ALA A 187 -26.60 43.42 15.60
N SER A 188 -27.65 43.87 14.91
CA SER A 188 -29.04 43.66 15.34
C SER A 188 -29.74 42.44 14.72
N ASN A 189 -29.08 41.72 13.78
CA ASN A 189 -29.72 40.64 13.05
C ASN A 189 -29.49 39.23 13.68
N PRO A 190 -30.54 38.55 14.19
CA PRO A 190 -30.41 37.27 14.90
C PRO A 190 -29.94 36.11 14.02
N ILE A 191 -30.08 36.23 12.69
CA ILE A 191 -29.62 35.21 11.73
C ILE A 191 -28.08 35.15 11.70
N SER A 192 -27.41 36.30 11.81
CA SER A 192 -25.95 36.38 11.81
C SER A 192 -25.32 35.64 12.99
N TYR A 193 -25.92 35.75 14.18
CA TYR A 193 -25.44 35.03 15.37
C TYR A 193 -25.68 33.54 15.30
N THR A 194 -26.78 33.10 14.67
CA THR A 194 -27.08 31.68 14.52
C THR A 194 -26.10 31.03 13.54
N VAL A 195 -25.77 31.70 12.44
CA VAL A 195 -24.78 31.23 11.48
C VAL A 195 -23.37 31.21 12.08
N ILE A 196 -22.98 32.27 12.81
CA ILE A 196 -21.68 32.30 13.51
C ILE A 196 -21.62 31.21 14.58
N ALA A 197 -22.69 31.00 15.35
CA ALA A 197 -22.77 29.95 16.36
C ALA A 197 -22.67 28.55 15.75
N LEU A 198 -23.32 28.30 14.60
CA LEU A 198 -23.23 27.02 13.90
C LEU A 198 -21.83 26.76 13.33
N VAL A 199 -21.19 27.78 12.77
CA VAL A 199 -19.80 27.67 12.29
C VAL A 199 -18.84 27.45 13.45
N ALA A 200 -18.99 28.18 14.56
CA ALA A 200 -18.21 27.97 15.77
C ALA A 200 -18.43 26.56 16.34
N LEU A 201 -19.68 26.07 16.39
CA LEU A 201 -20.01 24.72 16.85
C LEU A 201 -19.39 23.64 15.94
N PHE A 202 -19.39 23.86 14.62
CA PHE A 202 -18.75 22.94 13.67
C PHE A 202 -17.23 22.91 13.83
N VAL A 203 -16.60 24.07 14.04
CA VAL A 203 -15.15 24.16 14.30
C VAL A 203 -14.81 23.50 15.65
N ILE A 204 -15.59 23.74 16.70
CA ILE A 204 -15.42 23.10 18.01
C ILE A 204 -15.65 21.60 17.91
N PHE A 205 -16.65 21.14 17.17
CA PHE A 205 -16.91 19.72 16.95
C PHE A 205 -15.76 19.06 16.18
N LYS A 206 -15.25 19.71 15.12
CA LYS A 206 -14.12 19.19 14.32
C LYS A 206 -12.82 19.16 15.12
N ILE A 207 -12.52 20.22 15.89
CA ILE A 207 -11.35 20.28 16.78
C ILE A 207 -11.51 19.30 17.95
N GLY A 208 -12.73 19.13 18.49
CA GLY A 208 -13.06 18.19 19.56
C GLY A 208 -13.00 16.72 19.11
N LEU A 209 -13.41 16.42 17.87
CA LEU A 209 -13.28 15.10 17.27
C LEU A 209 -11.80 14.76 17.00
N LEU A 210 -11.04 15.71 16.47
CA LEU A 210 -9.60 15.59 16.25
C LEU A 210 -8.79 15.53 17.57
N GLY A 211 -9.21 16.28 18.59
CA GLY A 211 -8.60 16.27 19.93
C GLY A 211 -9.01 15.07 20.79
N GLY A 212 -10.20 14.51 20.58
CA GLY A 212 -10.71 13.33 21.26
C GLY A 212 -10.02 12.05 20.79
N LEU A 213 -9.79 11.90 19.48
CA LEU A 213 -8.96 10.81 18.95
C LEU A 213 -7.51 10.87 19.45
N HIS A 214 -6.98 12.08 19.68
CA HIS A 214 -5.64 12.25 20.23
C HIS A 214 -5.54 11.92 21.74
N ARG A 215 -6.64 12.00 22.50
CA ARG A 215 -6.68 11.70 23.95
C ARG A 215 -6.99 10.23 24.25
N TRP A 216 -7.77 9.56 23.39
CA TRP A 216 -8.09 8.13 23.53
C TRP A 216 -6.87 7.22 23.25
N SER A 217 -5.94 7.66 22.41
CA SER A 217 -4.69 6.96 22.10
C SER A 217 -3.70 6.88 23.29
N ARG A 218 -3.69 7.87 24.20
CA ARG A 218 -2.81 7.86 25.38
C ARG A 218 -3.35 7.09 26.59
N GLY A 219 -4.63 6.69 26.59
CA GLY A 219 -5.31 6.07 27.74
C GLY A 219 -5.19 4.55 27.88
N ARG A 220 -4.60 3.83 26.90
CA ARG A 220 -4.45 2.36 26.93
C ARG A 220 -3.00 1.87 27.11
N ARG A 221 -2.13 2.70 27.70
CA ARG A 221 -0.76 2.33 28.10
C ARG A 221 -0.47 2.47 29.60
N GLN A 222 -1.49 2.39 30.45
CA GLN A 222 -1.35 2.07 31.87
C GLN A 222 -2.48 1.15 32.35
N ARG A 223 -2.44 -0.10 31.91
CA ARG A 223 -2.77 -1.30 32.69
C ARG A 223 -1.91 -2.44 32.17
#